data_AF-A0A1G4Z3T5-F1
#
_entry.id   AF-A0A1G4Z3T5-F1
#
_cell.length_a   1.000
_cell.length_b   1.000
_cell.length_c   1.000
_cell.angle_alpha   90.00
_cell.angle_beta   90.00
_cell.angle_gamma   90.00
#
_symmetry.space_group_name_H-M   'P 1'
#
loop_
_entity.id
_entity.type
_entity.pdbx_description
1 polymer ?
#
loop_
_entity_poly.entity_id
_entity_poly.type
_entity_poly.pdbx_seq_one_letter_code
_entity_poly.pdbx_strand_id
1 'polypeptide(L)' 'MVTRTPVSAEAAFDMAWALFCQLHDAPSRDHADQLVHWLGEDPRHVRAFDEALTLWALAGVALIKPVLEEAQRYGPDLQ' A
#
# COMPACT_ATOMS: atom_id res chain seq x y z
N MET A 1 24.76 17.46 -9.60
CA MET A 1 24.29 16.09 -9.92
C MET A 1 22.77 16.10 -9.76
N VAL A 2 22.03 16.25 -10.85
CA VAL A 2 20.56 16.16 -10.82
C VAL A 2 20.23 14.68 -10.96
N THR A 3 19.77 14.06 -9.88
CA THR A 3 19.20 12.72 -9.92
C THR A 3 17.91 12.81 -10.74
N ARG A 4 18.00 12.49 -12.03
CA ARG A 4 16.82 12.19 -12.84
C ARG A 4 16.27 10.87 -12.30
N THR A 5 15.39 10.93 -11.31
CA THR A 5 14.44 9.84 -11.11
C THR A 5 13.67 9.74 -12.44
N PRO A 6 13.63 8.57 -13.09
CA PRO A 6 13.00 8.48 -14.40
C PRO A 6 11.50 8.61 -14.13
N VAL A 7 10.85 9.59 -14.76
CA VAL A 7 9.39 9.83 -14.74
C VAL A 7 8.55 8.53 -14.84
N SER A 8 9.11 7.48 -15.44
CA SER A 8 8.56 6.13 -15.51
C SER A 8 8.38 5.40 -14.16
N ALA A 9 9.20 5.66 -13.14
CA ALA A 9 9.11 4.98 -11.85
C ALA A 9 8.01 5.58 -10.96
N GLU A 10 7.91 6.91 -10.92
CA GLU A 10 6.80 7.62 -10.26
C GLU A 10 5.46 7.27 -10.91
N ALA A 11 5.40 7.26 -12.26
CA ALA A 11 4.19 6.85 -12.96
C ALA A 11 3.77 5.40 -12.68
N ALA A 12 4.73 4.48 -12.52
CA ALA A 12 4.44 3.09 -12.14
C ALA A 12 3.92 2.99 -10.70
N PHE A 13 4.47 3.78 -9.77
CA PHE A 13 3.99 3.86 -8.40
C PHE A 13 2.57 4.41 -8.32
N ASP A 14 2.29 5.53 -9.00
CA ASP A 14 0.96 6.15 -9.03
C ASP A 14 -0.10 5.18 -9.58
N MET A 15 0.24 4.44 -10.64
CA MET A 15 -0.63 3.41 -11.20
C MET A 15 -0.84 2.24 -10.23
N ALA A 16 0.24 1.75 -9.60
CA ALA A 16 0.14 0.68 -8.60
C ALA A 16 -0.75 1.08 -7.42
N TRP A 17 -0.61 2.31 -6.93
CA TRP A 17 -1.43 2.87 -5.86
C TRP A 17 -2.90 2.97 -6.27
N ALA A 18 -3.19 3.45 -7.49
CA ALA A 18 -4.55 3.54 -8.01
C ALA A 18 -5.23 2.18 -8.14
N LEU A 19 -4.54 1.17 -8.70
CA LEU A 19 -5.05 -0.20 -8.82
C LEU A 19 -5.27 -0.85 -7.46
N PHE A 20 -4.34 -0.63 -6.51
CA PHE A 20 -4.51 -1.07 -5.13
C PHE A 20 -5.77 -0.46 -4.50
N CYS A 21 -5.91 0.87 -4.52
CA CYS A 21 -7.08 1.55 -3.94
C CYS A 21 -8.38 1.06 -4.56
N GLN A 22 -8.44 0.90 -5.89
CA GLN A 22 -9.62 0.39 -6.57
C GLN A 22 -10.03 -1.01 -6.08
N LEU A 23 -9.06 -1.93 -5.96
CA LEU A 23 -9.31 -3.29 -5.46
C LEU A 23 -9.68 -3.28 -3.96
N HIS A 24 -8.98 -2.48 -3.17
CA HIS A 24 -9.18 -2.39 -1.73
C HIS A 24 -10.55 -1.79 -1.36
N ASP A 25 -10.96 -0.72 -2.04
CA ASP A 25 -12.20 0.00 -1.75
C ASP A 25 -13.43 -0.72 -2.32
N ALA A 26 -13.28 -1.44 -3.44
CA ALA A 26 -14.34 -2.23 -4.06
C ALA A 26 -13.81 -3.60 -4.54
N PRO A 27 -13.70 -4.60 -3.65
CA PRO A 27 -13.19 -5.91 -4.01
C PRO A 27 -14.05 -6.59 -5.09
N SER A 28 -13.46 -6.88 -6.25
CA SER A 28 -14.12 -7.59 -7.35
C SER A 28 -13.12 -8.41 -8.15
N ARG A 29 -13.62 -9.42 -8.88
CA ARG A 29 -12.79 -10.22 -9.78
C ARG A 29 -12.19 -9.36 -10.89
N ASP A 30 -12.97 -8.45 -11.45
CA ASP A 30 -12.53 -7.59 -12.55
C ASP A 30 -11.40 -6.65 -12.14
N HIS A 31 -11.43 -6.12 -10.91
CA HIS A 31 -10.34 -5.29 -10.37
C HIS A 31 -9.09 -6.13 -10.09
N ALA A 32 -9.25 -7.36 -9.58
CA ALA A 32 -8.13 -8.27 -9.37
C ALA A 32 -7.47 -8.67 -10.69
N ASP A 33 -8.27 -8.99 -11.72
CA ASP A 33 -7.78 -9.36 -13.05
C ASP A 33 -7.04 -8.17 -13.71
N GLN A 34 -7.54 -6.94 -13.55
CA GLN A 34 -6.85 -5.72 -14.01
C GLN A 34 -5.48 -5.53 -13.34
N LEU A 35 -5.42 -5.69 -12.01
CA LEU A 35 -4.16 -5.61 -11.26
C LEU A 35 -3.18 -6.69 -11.70
N VAL A 36 -3.62 -7.94 -11.79
CA VAL A 36 -2.77 -9.08 -12.22
C VAL A 36 -2.27 -8.88 -13.65
N HIS A 37 -3.14 -8.39 -14.55
CA HIS A 37 -2.74 -8.10 -15.92
C HIS A 37 -1.62 -7.06 -15.96
N TRP A 38 -1.81 -5.92 -15.29
CA TRP A 38 -0.81 -4.85 -15.22
C TRP A 38 0.52 -5.32 -14.62
N LEU A 39 0.47 -6.10 -13.53
CA LEU A 39 1.66 -6.70 -12.91
C LEU A 39 2.42 -7.64 -13.86
N GLY A 40 1.73 -8.29 -14.79
CA GLY A 40 2.32 -9.19 -15.77
C GLY A 40 3.04 -8.51 -16.93
N GLU A 41 2.84 -7.21 -17.14
CA GLU A 41 3.41 -6.48 -18.29
C GLU A 41 4.89 -6.12 -18.12
N ASP A 42 5.33 -5.80 -16.91
CA ASP A 42 6.70 -5.34 -16.64
C ASP A 42 7.13 -5.71 -15.21
N PRO A 43 8.32 -6.31 -15.00
CA PRO A 43 8.87 -6.57 -13.67
C PRO A 43 8.97 -5.32 -12.76
N ARG A 44 9.07 -4.12 -13.36
CA ARG A 44 9.06 -2.84 -12.63
C ARG A 44 7.72 -2.54 -11.98
N HIS A 45 6.62 -3.03 -12.54
CA HIS A 45 5.28 -2.89 -11.97
C HIS A 45 5.15 -3.67 -10.66
N VAL A 46 5.74 -4.87 -10.59
CA VAL A 46 5.79 -5.67 -9.36
C VAL A 46 6.52 -4.93 -8.25
N ARG A 47 7.66 -4.31 -8.57
CA ARG A 47 8.40 -3.50 -7.60
C ARG A 47 7.60 -2.28 -7.14
N ALA A 48 6.98 -1.55 -8.07
CA ALA A 48 6.16 -0.38 -7.73
C ALA A 48 4.97 -0.75 -6.83
N PHE A 49 4.37 -1.92 -7.07
CA PHE A 49 3.28 -2.45 -6.25
C PHE A 49 3.74 -2.87 -4.85
N ASP A 50 4.91 -3.50 -4.73
CA ASP A 50 5.52 -3.80 -3.42
C ASP A 50 5.81 -2.53 -2.60
N GLU A 51 6.32 -1.47 -3.26
CA GLU A 51 6.54 -0.17 -2.64
C GLU A 51 5.22 0.47 -2.16
N ALA A 52 4.16 0.38 -2.96
CA ALA A 52 2.81 0.85 -2.59
C ALA A 52 2.24 0.08 -1.39
N LEU A 53 2.30 -1.25 -1.39
CA LEU A 53 1.82 -2.08 -0.27
C LEU A 53 2.62 -1.83 1.01
N THR A 54 3.94 -1.68 0.89
CA THR A 54 4.81 -1.35 2.02
C THR A 54 4.39 -0.01 2.64
N LEU A 55 4.15 1.01 1.82
CA LEU A 55 3.70 2.32 2.31
C LEU A 55 2.35 2.22 3.02
N TRP A 56 1.38 1.50 2.43
CA TRP A 56 0.08 1.28 3.04
C TRP A 56 0.18 0.58 4.41
N ALA A 57 0.98 -0.48 4.49
CA ALA A 57 1.19 -1.22 5.74
C ALA A 57 1.84 -0.35 6.82
N LEU A 58 2.88 0.42 6.48
CA LEU A 58 3.56 1.32 7.41
C LEU A 58 2.62 2.43 7.92
N ALA A 59 1.80 3.00 7.04
CA ALA A 59 0.79 3.97 7.42
C ALA A 59 -0.25 3.35 8.38
N GLY A 60 -0.73 2.14 8.08
CA GLY A 60 -1.66 1.41 8.96
C GLY A 60 -1.05 1.13 10.35
N VAL A 61 0.20 0.68 10.41
CA VAL A 61 0.91 0.45 11.68
C VAL A 61 1.04 1.74 12.48
N ALA A 62 1.41 2.85 11.84
CA ALA A 62 1.53 4.14 12.50
C ALA A 62 0.20 4.63 13.09
N LEU A 63 -0.93 4.34 12.41
CA LEU A 63 -2.27 4.67 12.89
C LEU A 63 -2.74 3.78 14.06
N ILE A 64 -2.38 2.50 14.07
CA ILE A 64 -2.79 1.54 15.11
C ILE A 64 -1.93 1.68 16.39
N LYS A 65 -0.65 2.03 16.25
CA LYS A 65 0.29 2.16 17.38
C LYS A 65 -0.25 2.97 18.58
N PRO A 66 -0.79 4.19 18.43
CA PRO A 66 -1.29 4.95 19.58
C PRO A 66 -2.47 4.27 20.27
N VAL A 67 -3.37 3.65 19.51
CA VAL A 67 -4.54 2.91 20.05
C VAL A 67 -4.08 1.72 20.87
N LEU A 68 -3.04 1.01 20.42
CA LEU A 68 -2.48 -0.12 21.16
C LEU A 68 -1.79 0.33 22.45
N GLU A 69 -1.01 1.42 22.41
CA GLU A 69 -0.36 1.99 23.60
C GLU A 69 -1.37 2.52 24.63
N GLU A 70 -2.50 3.06 24.17
CA GLU A 70 -3.62 3.45 25.03
C GLU A 70 -4.29 2.23 25.66
N ALA A 71 -4.65 1.21 24.87
CA ALA A 71 -5.25 -0.01 25.39
C ALA A 71 -4.36 -0.71 26.45
N GLN A 72 -3.04 -0.67 26.28
CA GLN A 72 -2.08 -1.19 27.26
C GLN A 72 -1.99 -0.36 28.55
N ARG A 73 -2.21 0.96 28.50
CA ARG A 73 -2.28 1.81 29.69
C ARG A 73 -3.56 1.60 30.52
N TYR A 74 -4.60 1.01 29.93
CA TYR A 74 -5.93 0.90 30.55
C TYR A 74 -6.32 -0.50 31.07
N GLY A 75 -5.38 -1.43 31.33
CA GLY A 75 -5.73 -2.72 31.98
C GLY A 75 -4.84 -3.06 33.20
N PRO A 76 -5.32 -3.80 34.23
CA PRO A 76 -6.67 -4.13 34.66
C PRO A 76 -6.92 -3.68 36.13
N ASP A 77 -7.10 -2.39 36.41
CA ASP A 77 -7.37 -1.89 37.79
C ASP A 77 -8.86 -1.91 38.18
N LEU A 78 -9.63 -2.86 37.64
CA LEU A 78 -11.01 -3.14 38.06
C LEU A 78 -11.11 -4.59 38.56
N GLN A 79 -10.50 -4.86 39.72
CA GLN A 79 -10.88 -5.96 40.62
C GLN A 79 -10.82 -5.50 42.07
#